data_AF-A0A970WPY1-F1
#
_entry.id   AF-A0A970WPY1-F1
#
_cell.length_a   1.000
_cell.length_b   1.000
_cell.length_c   1.000
_cell.angle_alpha   90.00
_cell.angle_beta   90.00
_cell.angle_gamma   90.00
#
_symmetry.space_group_name_H-M   'P 1'
#
loop_
_entity.id
_entity.type
_entity.pdbx_description
1 polymer ?
#
loop_
_entity_poly.entity_id
_entity_poly.type
_entity_poly.pdbx_seq_one_letter_code
_entity_poly.pdbx_strand_id
1 'polypeptide(L)'
;MLAVAEKKLFRPNAVFIPYNHGKEGRDFDRTDCTLLYVDGDYSHAEVYTEAAWQHGGEPSYIQQRGDFFLPDGSDIPEGKAQLLPDTCVIKLPEGDYWCDDVQAKTKRLFGVYAFDRRQHHHLCEFCASYELWFLETQYEETDDVADDEYKRDELNEMILAGDRDTEPVSYMHRKEIDPLFLRGSRCRPGWLPTSDKGGGYRVRGITAVTWDGVMDEINEFRCNGSL
;
A
#
# COMPACT_ATOMS: atom_id res chain seq x y z
N MET A 1 -7.87 -40.96 -5.42
CA MET A 1 -8.24 -39.84 -6.30
C MET A 1 -7.11 -38.84 -6.24
N LEU A 2 -6.35 -38.70 -7.33
CA LEU A 2 -5.39 -37.60 -7.46
C LEU A 2 -6.18 -36.30 -7.47
N ALA A 3 -5.87 -35.38 -6.55
CA ALA A 3 -6.45 -34.05 -6.55
C ALA A 3 -6.09 -33.42 -7.90
N VAL A 4 -7.09 -33.23 -8.77
CA VAL A 4 -6.94 -32.41 -9.96
C VAL A 4 -6.71 -31.01 -9.42
N ALA A 5 -5.45 -30.57 -9.41
CA ALA A 5 -5.10 -29.21 -9.02
C ALA A 5 -5.87 -28.28 -9.96
N GLU A 6 -6.91 -27.63 -9.46
CA GLU A 6 -7.62 -26.60 -10.21
C GLU A 6 -6.59 -25.57 -10.66
N LYS A 7 -6.37 -25.47 -11.97
CA LYS A 7 -5.42 -24.52 -12.54
C LYS A 7 -5.90 -23.13 -12.17
N LYS A 8 -5.18 -22.44 -11.27
CA LYS A 8 -5.54 -21.10 -10.81
C LYS A 8 -5.69 -20.18 -12.04
N LEU A 9 -6.68 -19.30 -12.02
CA LEU A 9 -6.86 -18.28 -13.04
C LEU A 9 -5.63 -17.37 -13.07
N PHE A 10 -5.13 -17.01 -14.26
CA PHE A 10 -4.08 -16.00 -14.40
C PHE A 10 -4.58 -14.68 -13.81
N ARG A 11 -3.89 -14.17 -12.79
CA ARG A 11 -4.18 -12.88 -12.17
C ARG A 11 -2.88 -12.13 -12.01
N PRO A 12 -2.56 -11.21 -12.92
CA PRO A 12 -1.25 -10.59 -12.93
C PRO A 12 -1.00 -9.87 -11.61
N ASN A 13 0.21 -10.05 -11.12
CA ASN A 13 0.61 -9.65 -9.78
C ASN A 13 2.08 -9.14 -9.76
N ALA A 14 2.69 -9.10 -10.93
CA ALA A 14 3.94 -8.47 -11.27
C ALA A 14 3.85 -7.89 -12.69
N VAL A 15 4.84 -7.10 -13.05
CA VAL A 15 4.92 -6.41 -14.32
C VAL A 15 6.38 -6.31 -14.75
N PHE A 16 6.65 -6.52 -16.02
CA PHE A 16 7.90 -6.13 -16.64
C PHE A 16 7.72 -4.77 -17.31
N ILE A 17 8.53 -3.81 -16.90
CA ILE A 17 8.58 -2.45 -17.41
C ILE A 17 9.83 -2.35 -18.28
N PRO A 18 9.69 -2.23 -19.61
CA PRO A 18 10.84 -2.04 -20.48
C PRO A 18 11.50 -0.69 -20.20
N TYR A 19 12.81 -0.63 -20.36
CA TYR A 19 13.50 0.66 -20.35
C TYR A 19 13.13 1.43 -21.62
N ASN A 20 12.80 2.71 -21.46
CA ASN A 20 12.51 3.59 -22.59
C ASN A 20 13.15 4.96 -22.35
N HIS A 21 14.02 5.39 -23.25
CA HIS A 21 14.75 6.65 -23.13
C HIS A 21 13.77 7.83 -23.04
N GLY A 22 13.72 8.47 -21.86
CA GLY A 22 12.91 9.66 -21.61
C GLY A 22 11.55 9.43 -20.94
N LYS A 23 11.21 8.19 -20.56
CA LYS A 23 10.08 7.89 -19.66
C LYS A 23 10.63 7.40 -18.31
N GLU A 24 10.28 8.07 -17.22
CA GLU A 24 10.67 7.64 -15.86
C GLU A 24 9.44 7.55 -14.96
N GLY A 25 9.36 6.48 -14.16
CA GLY A 25 8.32 6.33 -13.14
C GLY A 25 6.88 6.34 -13.67
N ARG A 26 6.23 7.50 -13.61
CA ARG A 26 4.79 7.77 -13.83
C ARG A 26 4.38 7.74 -15.32
N ASP A 27 5.35 7.74 -16.24
CA ASP A 27 5.11 7.85 -17.68
C ASP A 27 4.77 6.52 -18.37
N PHE A 28 4.77 5.41 -17.63
CA PHE A 28 4.48 4.09 -18.16
C PHE A 28 3.00 3.75 -18.04
N ASP A 29 2.33 3.66 -19.19
CA ASP A 29 0.99 3.13 -19.26
C ASP A 29 1.01 1.60 -19.09
N ARG A 30 -0.09 1.04 -18.60
CA ARG A 30 -0.27 -0.43 -18.52
C ARG A 30 -0.02 -1.13 -19.85
N THR A 31 -0.29 -0.46 -20.97
CA THR A 31 -0.08 -0.99 -22.33
C THR A 31 1.38 -1.06 -22.74
N ASP A 32 2.25 -0.27 -22.10
CA ASP A 32 3.70 -0.27 -22.34
C ASP A 32 4.38 -1.43 -21.60
N CYS A 33 3.64 -2.14 -20.75
CA CYS A 33 4.20 -3.12 -19.82
C CYS A 33 3.71 -4.54 -20.11
N THR A 34 4.53 -5.53 -19.76
CA THR A 34 4.11 -6.94 -19.83
C THR A 34 3.63 -7.41 -18.46
N LEU A 35 2.37 -7.85 -18.39
CA LEU A 35 1.78 -8.38 -17.16
C LEU A 35 2.31 -9.78 -16.85
N LEU A 36 2.73 -9.99 -15.61
CA LEU A 36 3.34 -11.21 -15.12
C LEU A 36 2.56 -11.77 -13.93
N TYR A 37 2.65 -13.09 -13.75
CA TYR A 37 2.14 -13.81 -12.60
C TYR A 37 3.27 -14.54 -11.88
N VAL A 38 3.51 -14.16 -10.63
CA VAL A 38 4.41 -14.78 -9.67
C VAL A 38 3.63 -15.84 -8.89
N ASP A 39 4.01 -17.11 -9.04
CA ASP A 39 3.51 -18.25 -8.26
C ASP A 39 4.60 -18.75 -7.32
N GLY A 40 4.40 -18.54 -6.02
CA GLY A 40 5.36 -18.86 -4.98
C GLY A 40 5.29 -17.87 -3.82
N ASP A 41 6.36 -17.83 -3.02
CA ASP A 41 6.50 -16.88 -1.92
C ASP A 41 7.54 -15.81 -2.24
N TYR A 42 7.73 -14.86 -1.32
CA TYR A 42 8.67 -13.74 -1.49
C TYR A 42 10.13 -14.21 -1.66
N SER A 43 10.49 -15.37 -1.08
CA SER A 43 11.86 -15.87 -1.09
C SER A 43 12.17 -16.62 -2.37
N HIS A 44 11.24 -17.43 -2.87
CA HIS A 44 11.38 -18.20 -4.10
C HIS A 44 10.03 -18.33 -4.82
N ALA A 45 9.97 -17.86 -6.06
CA ALA A 45 8.80 -17.99 -6.90
C ALA A 45 9.13 -18.10 -8.39
N GLU A 46 8.25 -18.78 -9.12
CA GLU A 46 8.28 -18.85 -10.59
C GLU A 46 7.39 -17.75 -11.16
N VAL A 47 7.85 -17.08 -12.22
CA VAL A 47 7.17 -15.91 -12.80
C VAL A 47 6.80 -16.20 -14.24
N TYR A 48 5.54 -16.00 -14.59
CA TYR A 48 4.98 -16.39 -15.88
C TYR A 48 4.34 -15.21 -16.60
N THR A 49 4.49 -15.17 -17.92
CA THR A 49 3.56 -14.43 -18.78
C THR A 49 2.20 -15.16 -18.84
N GLU A 50 1.16 -14.46 -19.29
CA GLU A 50 -0.16 -15.07 -19.48
C GLU A 50 -0.11 -16.28 -20.42
N ALA A 51 0.61 -16.16 -21.54
CA ALA A 51 0.77 -17.24 -22.51
C ALA A 51 1.47 -18.46 -21.88
N ALA A 52 2.59 -18.26 -21.16
CA ALA A 52 3.29 -19.34 -20.48
C ALA A 52 2.40 -20.02 -19.43
N TRP A 53 1.68 -19.24 -18.61
CA TRP A 53 0.76 -19.77 -17.62
C TRP A 53 -0.36 -20.61 -18.25
N GLN A 54 -1.01 -20.08 -19.29
CA GLN A 54 -2.15 -20.73 -19.93
C GLN A 54 -1.73 -22.01 -20.67
N HIS A 55 -0.57 -22.03 -21.30
CA HIS A 55 -0.11 -23.14 -22.14
C HIS A 55 0.91 -24.08 -21.47
N GLY A 56 1.24 -23.86 -20.19
CA GLY A 56 2.19 -24.72 -19.47
C GLY A 56 3.63 -24.57 -19.97
N GLY A 57 3.99 -23.35 -20.38
CA GLY A 57 5.35 -22.99 -20.77
C GLY A 57 6.28 -22.80 -19.57
N GLU A 58 7.56 -22.62 -19.86
CA GLU A 58 8.58 -22.31 -18.86
C GLU A 58 8.36 -20.93 -18.23
N PRO A 59 8.80 -20.73 -16.97
CA PRO A 59 8.77 -19.41 -16.34
C PRO A 59 9.62 -18.42 -17.14
N SER A 60 9.15 -17.18 -17.22
CA SER A 60 9.87 -16.07 -17.85
C SER A 60 10.91 -15.47 -16.92
N TYR A 61 10.69 -15.53 -15.60
CA TYR A 61 11.63 -15.09 -14.57
C TYR A 61 11.57 -16.01 -13.34
N ILE A 62 12.58 -15.90 -12.48
CA ILE A 62 12.59 -16.45 -11.14
C ILE A 62 12.74 -15.31 -10.14
N GLN A 63 11.92 -15.31 -9.09
CA GLN A 63 12.10 -14.40 -7.97
C GLN A 63 12.94 -15.07 -6.89
N GLN A 64 13.99 -14.37 -6.42
CA GLN A 64 14.77 -14.77 -5.26
C GLN A 64 14.95 -13.60 -4.30
N ARG A 65 14.47 -13.75 -3.06
CA ARG A 65 14.58 -12.73 -2.00
C ARG A 65 14.11 -11.34 -2.42
N GLY A 66 13.03 -11.26 -3.21
CA GLY A 66 12.49 -10.01 -3.72
C GLY A 66 13.03 -9.59 -5.10
N ASP A 67 14.22 -10.04 -5.49
CA ASP A 67 14.84 -9.70 -6.77
C ASP A 67 14.40 -10.66 -7.88
N PHE A 68 14.36 -10.17 -9.12
CA PHE A 68 13.96 -10.93 -10.30
C PHE A 68 15.17 -11.26 -11.16
N PHE A 69 15.20 -12.48 -11.69
CA PHE A 69 16.28 -13.00 -12.54
C PHE A 69 15.69 -13.76 -13.72
N LEU A 70 16.42 -13.82 -14.85
CA LEU A 70 16.08 -14.76 -15.90
C LEU A 70 16.37 -16.21 -15.44
N PRO A 71 15.62 -17.22 -15.92
CA PRO A 71 15.81 -18.61 -15.51
C PRO A 71 17.20 -19.16 -15.82
N ASP A 72 17.88 -18.61 -16.83
CA ASP A 72 19.24 -18.99 -17.23
C ASP A 72 20.35 -18.22 -16.50
N GLY A 73 19.98 -17.28 -15.61
CA GLY A 73 20.90 -16.45 -14.84
C GLY A 73 21.51 -15.29 -15.61
N SER A 74 21.09 -15.03 -16.85
CA SER A 74 21.50 -13.85 -17.60
C SER A 74 20.81 -12.56 -17.09
N ASP A 75 21.39 -11.41 -17.44
CA ASP A 75 20.83 -10.12 -17.07
C ASP A 75 19.47 -9.90 -17.74
N ILE A 76 18.54 -9.31 -16.99
CA ILE A 76 17.24 -8.93 -17.53
C ILE A 76 17.45 -7.93 -18.68
N PRO A 77 16.76 -8.09 -19.83
CA PRO A 77 16.84 -7.14 -20.96
C PRO A 77 16.53 -5.72 -20.48
N GLU A 78 17.04 -4.68 -21.17
CA GLU A 78 16.85 -3.27 -20.80
C GLU A 78 15.43 -2.98 -20.25
N GLY A 79 15.32 -2.87 -18.92
CA GLY A 79 14.05 -2.84 -18.20
C GLY A 79 14.15 -3.40 -16.79
N LYS A 80 13.00 -3.54 -16.13
CA LYS A 80 12.89 -4.12 -14.77
C LYS A 80 11.61 -4.90 -14.60
N ALA A 81 11.69 -6.05 -13.92
CA ALA A 81 10.53 -6.75 -13.40
C ALA A 81 10.27 -6.31 -11.95
N GLN A 82 9.00 -6.03 -11.62
CA GLN A 82 8.60 -5.63 -10.29
C GLN A 82 7.23 -6.22 -9.92
N LEU A 83 6.98 -6.41 -8.63
CA LEU A 83 5.65 -6.77 -8.15
C LEU A 83 4.67 -5.62 -8.42
N LEU A 84 3.45 -5.97 -8.82
CA LEU A 84 2.38 -4.98 -8.87
C LEU A 84 1.96 -4.68 -7.42
N PRO A 85 1.78 -3.41 -7.04
CA PRO A 85 1.43 -3.05 -5.68
C PRO A 85 0.14 -3.71 -5.20
N ASP A 86 0.14 -4.18 -3.95
CA ASP A 86 -1.06 -4.56 -3.22
C ASP A 86 -1.40 -3.52 -2.16
N THR A 87 -1.78 -2.35 -2.66
CA THR A 87 -2.02 -1.16 -1.87
C THR A 87 -3.11 -1.37 -0.84
N CYS A 88 -2.73 -1.15 0.40
CA CYS A 88 -3.61 -1.18 1.56
C CYS A 88 -3.49 0.14 2.33
N VAL A 89 -4.57 0.52 3.00
CA VAL A 89 -4.59 1.67 3.89
C VAL A 89 -5.07 1.21 5.26
N ILE A 90 -4.43 1.73 6.30
CA ILE A 90 -4.80 1.50 7.69
C ILE A 90 -5.00 2.80 8.43
N LYS A 91 -5.69 2.67 9.56
CA LYS A 91 -5.86 3.73 10.56
C LYS A 91 -5.34 3.24 11.88
N LEU A 92 -4.49 4.03 12.50
CA LEU A 92 -3.90 3.74 13.80
C LEU A 92 -4.38 4.80 14.79
N PRO A 93 -4.82 4.42 16.00
CA PRO A 93 -5.15 5.40 17.02
C PRO A 93 -3.89 6.14 17.45
N GLU A 94 -3.93 7.46 17.43
CA GLU A 94 -2.75 8.30 17.72
C GLU A 94 -2.99 9.36 18.79
N GLY A 95 -4.16 9.38 19.42
CA GLY A 95 -4.53 10.42 20.39
C GLY A 95 -3.44 10.71 21.43
N ASP A 96 -2.78 9.68 21.95
CA ASP A 96 -1.75 9.79 22.98
C ASP A 96 -0.46 10.49 22.52
N TYR A 97 -0.24 10.64 21.21
CA TYR A 97 0.94 11.30 20.64
C TYR A 97 0.72 12.80 20.36
N TRP A 98 -0.51 13.29 20.47
CA TRP A 98 -0.86 14.69 20.26
C TRP A 98 -0.79 15.48 21.57
N CYS A 99 -0.66 16.80 21.49
CA CYS A 99 -0.66 17.66 22.67
C CYS A 99 -2.03 17.70 23.37
N ASP A 100 -2.03 18.00 24.67
CA ASP A 100 -3.24 18.03 25.51
C ASP A 100 -4.37 18.90 24.92
N ASP A 101 -4.04 20.00 24.23
CA ASP A 101 -5.05 20.88 23.62
C ASP A 101 -5.80 20.20 22.47
N VAL A 102 -5.07 19.49 21.60
CA VAL A 102 -5.68 18.70 20.51
C VAL A 102 -6.47 17.53 21.07
N GLN A 103 -5.95 16.86 22.10
CA GLN A 103 -6.66 15.77 22.78
C GLN A 103 -7.97 16.26 23.42
N ALA A 104 -7.97 17.45 24.04
CA ALA A 104 -9.17 18.02 24.66
C ALA A 104 -10.24 18.41 23.62
N LYS A 105 -9.83 18.76 22.40
CA LYS A 105 -10.71 19.20 21.32
C LYS A 105 -11.26 18.04 20.46
N THR A 106 -10.71 16.84 20.59
CA THR A 106 -11.07 15.67 19.78
C THR A 106 -11.67 14.54 20.62
N LYS A 107 -12.69 13.86 20.10
CA LYS A 107 -13.21 12.60 20.66
C LYS A 107 -12.31 11.43 20.30
N ARG A 108 -11.82 11.42 19.07
CA ARG A 108 -10.99 10.36 18.49
C ARG A 108 -10.06 10.94 17.44
N LEU A 109 -8.86 10.38 17.35
CA LEU A 109 -7.83 10.82 16.43
C LEU A 109 -7.06 9.61 15.90
N PHE A 110 -6.88 9.56 14.58
CA PHE A 110 -6.19 8.48 13.89
C PHE A 110 -5.22 9.01 12.85
N GLY A 111 -3.99 8.49 12.85
CA GLY A 111 -3.09 8.57 11.71
C GLY A 111 -3.52 7.60 10.61
N VAL A 112 -3.53 8.07 9.36
CA VAL A 112 -3.88 7.27 8.18
C VAL A 112 -2.61 6.96 7.38
N TYR A 113 -2.39 5.68 7.10
CA TYR A 113 -1.17 5.21 6.44
C TYR A 113 -1.47 4.32 5.24
N ALA A 114 -0.75 4.53 4.14
CA ALA A 114 -0.73 3.62 3.00
C ALA A 114 0.50 2.71 3.04
N PHE A 115 0.38 1.48 2.57
CA PHE A 115 1.53 0.59 2.38
C PHE A 115 1.26 -0.44 1.30
N ASP A 116 2.32 -1.00 0.72
CA ASP A 116 2.25 -2.14 -0.17
C ASP A 116 2.39 -3.43 0.63
N ARG A 117 1.32 -4.25 0.68
CA ARG A 117 1.34 -5.53 1.39
C ARG A 117 2.28 -6.57 0.75
N ARG A 118 2.75 -6.34 -0.48
CA ARG A 118 3.71 -7.22 -1.17
C ARG A 118 5.15 -6.85 -0.92
N GLN A 119 5.41 -5.62 -0.47
CA GLN A 119 6.75 -5.14 -0.22
C GLN A 119 7.08 -5.28 1.26
N HIS A 120 8.10 -6.09 1.55
CA HIS A 120 8.55 -6.37 2.91
C HIS A 120 9.94 -5.77 3.12
N HIS A 121 10.13 -5.15 4.27
CA HIS A 121 11.38 -4.57 4.69
C HIS A 121 11.89 -5.30 5.94
N HIS A 122 13.19 -5.62 5.97
CA HIS A 122 13.85 -6.26 7.10
C HIS A 122 14.77 -5.26 7.78
N LEU A 123 14.24 -4.52 8.77
CA LEU A 123 14.98 -3.50 9.50
C LEU A 123 15.74 -4.09 10.69
N CYS A 124 16.82 -4.82 10.41
CA CYS A 124 17.66 -5.45 11.44
C CYS A 124 16.92 -6.50 12.31
N GLU A 125 15.73 -6.95 11.90
CA GLU A 125 14.93 -7.99 12.57
C GLU A 125 14.65 -9.18 11.65
N PHE A 126 14.45 -10.36 12.23
CA PHE A 126 14.09 -11.56 11.47
C PHE A 126 12.72 -11.49 10.83
N CYS A 127 11.82 -10.70 11.40
CA CYS A 127 10.46 -10.60 10.92
C CYS A 127 10.31 -9.40 10.00
N ALA A 128 9.52 -9.57 8.95
CA ALA A 128 9.24 -8.53 7.99
C ALA A 128 8.38 -7.40 8.58
N SER A 129 8.72 -6.18 8.20
CA SER A 129 7.97 -4.95 8.45
C SER A 129 7.44 -4.40 7.13
N TYR A 130 6.35 -3.65 7.19
CA TYR A 130 5.88 -2.83 6.08
C TYR A 130 6.45 -1.42 6.22
N GLU A 131 6.69 -0.78 5.08
CA GLU A 131 6.92 0.66 5.01
C GLU A 131 5.56 1.37 4.89
N LEU A 132 5.23 2.19 5.88
CA LEU A 132 3.95 2.88 6.00
C LEU A 132 4.15 4.35 5.66
N TRP A 133 3.48 4.79 4.61
CA TRP A 133 3.48 6.17 4.17
C TRP A 133 2.34 6.92 4.85
N PHE A 134 2.69 7.92 5.64
CA PHE A 134 1.72 8.80 6.29
C PHE A 134 0.96 9.60 5.23
N LEU A 135 -0.37 9.61 5.33
CA LEU A 135 -1.22 10.38 4.44
C LEU A 135 -1.73 11.64 5.15
N GLU A 136 -2.39 11.47 6.28
CA GLU A 136 -3.04 12.53 7.06
C GLU A 136 -3.51 12.02 8.43
N THR A 137 -3.79 12.96 9.30
CA THR A 137 -4.57 12.73 10.50
C THR A 137 -6.06 12.90 10.23
N GLN A 138 -6.87 11.94 10.69
CA GLN A 138 -8.32 12.04 10.70
C GLN A 138 -8.83 12.06 12.14
N TYR A 139 -9.78 12.95 12.41
CA TYR A 139 -10.26 13.19 13.77
C TYR A 139 -11.77 13.41 13.82
N GLU A 140 -12.34 13.12 14.98
CA GLU A 140 -13.71 13.46 15.34
C GLU A 140 -13.66 14.56 16.39
N GLU A 141 -14.36 15.66 16.13
CA GLU A 141 -14.42 16.82 17.01
C GLU A 141 -15.31 16.56 18.24
N THR A 142 -15.03 17.24 19.34
CA THR A 142 -15.99 17.37 20.45
C THR A 142 -17.18 18.24 20.04
N ASP A 143 -18.34 18.08 20.70
CA ASP A 143 -19.54 18.84 20.34
C ASP A 143 -19.32 20.36 20.49
N ASP A 144 -18.55 20.79 21.50
CA ASP A 144 -18.22 22.21 21.75
C ASP A 144 -17.27 22.81 20.70
N VAL A 145 -16.50 21.97 20.01
CA VAL A 145 -15.70 22.39 18.85
C VAL A 145 -16.58 22.38 17.61
N ALA A 146 -17.34 21.32 17.38
CA ALA A 146 -18.19 21.16 16.19
C ALA A 146 -19.18 22.33 15.98
N ASP A 147 -19.69 22.90 17.08
CA ASP A 147 -20.65 24.01 17.08
C ASP A 147 -19.99 25.40 16.94
N ASP A 148 -18.65 25.50 16.93
CA ASP A 148 -17.89 26.76 16.88
C ASP A 148 -16.86 26.74 15.72
N GLU A 149 -17.17 27.47 14.65
CA GLU A 149 -16.33 27.57 13.44
C GLU A 149 -14.90 28.04 13.75
N TYR A 150 -14.72 28.96 14.70
CA TYR A 150 -13.39 29.44 15.04
C TYR A 150 -12.55 28.36 15.73
N LYS A 151 -13.15 27.59 16.64
CA LYS A 151 -12.47 26.46 17.29
C LYS A 151 -12.17 25.33 16.30
N ARG A 152 -13.04 25.10 15.31
CA ARG A 152 -12.79 24.12 14.25
C ARG A 152 -11.61 24.52 13.38
N ASP A 153 -11.56 25.79 12.96
CA ASP A 153 -10.44 26.31 12.17
C ASP A 153 -9.14 26.23 12.96
N GLU A 154 -9.15 26.61 14.25
CA GLU A 154 -7.98 26.49 15.14
C GLU A 154 -7.52 25.03 15.29
N LEU A 155 -8.44 24.10 15.56
CA LEU A 155 -8.11 22.67 15.65
C LEU A 155 -7.53 22.16 14.32
N ASN A 156 -8.16 22.51 13.20
CA ASN A 156 -7.70 22.10 11.88
C ASN A 156 -6.30 22.64 11.56
N GLU A 157 -6.01 23.89 11.91
CA GLU A 157 -4.66 24.47 11.76
C GLU A 157 -3.61 23.72 12.58
N MET A 158 -3.95 23.34 13.82
CA MET A 158 -3.06 22.54 14.68
C MET A 158 -2.81 21.15 14.10
N ILE A 159 -3.86 20.46 13.63
CA ILE A 159 -3.73 19.16 12.99
C ILE A 159 -2.86 19.26 11.73
N LEU A 160 -3.13 20.23 10.85
CA LEU A 160 -2.34 20.46 9.64
C LEU A 160 -0.87 20.81 9.95
N ALA A 161 -0.61 21.51 11.06
CA ALA A 161 0.75 21.77 11.49
C ALA A 161 1.46 20.48 11.96
N GLY A 162 0.80 19.66 12.79
CA GLY A 162 1.36 18.38 13.23
C GLY A 162 1.59 17.39 12.09
N ASP A 163 0.67 17.34 11.11
CA ASP A 163 0.81 16.50 9.92
C ASP A 163 2.04 16.89 9.09
N ARG A 164 2.37 18.20 9.01
CA ARG A 164 3.58 18.68 8.32
C ARG A 164 4.88 18.30 9.03
N ASP A 165 4.83 18.19 10.35
CA ASP A 165 5.98 17.84 11.19
C ASP A 165 6.14 16.31 11.36
N THR A 166 5.14 15.54 10.93
CA THR A 166 5.15 14.08 10.99
C THR A 166 6.09 13.49 9.94
N GLU A 167 6.85 12.46 10.33
CA GLU A 167 7.71 11.75 9.38
C GLU A 167 6.85 11.10 8.27
N PRO A 168 7.20 11.29 6.99
CA PRO A 168 6.39 10.80 5.88
C PRO A 168 6.33 9.27 5.81
N VAL A 169 7.31 8.59 6.42
CA VAL A 169 7.46 7.15 6.38
C VAL A 169 7.74 6.62 7.77
N SER A 170 6.97 5.61 8.18
CA SER A 170 7.18 4.83 9.39
C SER A 170 7.29 3.35 9.04
N TYR A 171 7.91 2.54 9.90
CA TYR A 171 8.00 1.10 9.68
C TYR A 171 7.30 0.34 10.80
N MET A 172 6.39 -0.55 10.41
CA MET A 172 5.63 -1.34 11.38
C MET A 172 5.66 -2.82 11.05
N HIS A 173 5.77 -3.60 12.11
CA HIS A 173 5.94 -5.03 12.01
C HIS A 173 4.67 -5.70 11.47
N ARG A 174 4.79 -6.65 10.54
CA ARG A 174 3.62 -7.29 9.90
C ARG A 174 2.62 -7.92 10.88
N LYS A 175 3.10 -8.42 12.03
CA LYS A 175 2.25 -8.98 13.10
C LYS A 175 1.31 -7.96 13.74
N GLU A 176 1.63 -6.68 13.67
CA GLU A 176 0.77 -5.60 14.18
C GLU A 176 -0.26 -5.19 13.12
N ILE A 177 0.16 -5.17 11.85
CA ILE A 177 -0.64 -4.72 10.73
C ILE A 177 -1.59 -5.80 10.18
N ASP A 178 -1.11 -7.02 9.94
CA ASP A 178 -1.89 -8.12 9.36
C ASP A 178 -3.23 -8.38 10.11
N PRO A 179 -3.29 -8.34 11.46
CA PRO A 179 -4.54 -8.50 12.19
C PRO A 179 -5.60 -7.42 11.91
N LEU A 180 -5.21 -6.19 11.57
CA LEU A 180 -6.15 -5.10 11.27
C LEU A 180 -6.99 -5.40 10.01
N PHE A 181 -6.47 -6.24 9.11
CA PHE A 181 -7.18 -6.71 7.91
C PHE A 181 -7.97 -8.00 8.13
N LEU A 182 -7.41 -8.91 8.92
CA LEU A 182 -7.97 -10.25 9.13
C LEU A 182 -9.08 -10.27 10.18
N ARG A 183 -8.97 -9.41 11.19
CA ARG A 183 -9.85 -9.38 12.37
C ARG A 183 -10.48 -8.01 12.61
N GLY A 184 -9.93 -6.95 12.03
CA GLY A 184 -10.45 -5.59 12.15
C GLY A 184 -11.66 -5.32 11.26
N SER A 185 -12.45 -4.32 11.64
CA SER A 185 -13.51 -3.78 10.79
C SER A 185 -12.88 -3.07 9.59
N ARG A 186 -13.37 -3.35 8.39
CA ARG A 186 -12.94 -2.64 7.17
C ARG A 186 -13.38 -1.18 7.26
N CYS A 187 -12.44 -0.25 7.24
CA CYS A 187 -12.72 1.19 7.11
C CYS A 187 -12.55 1.65 5.65
N ARG A 188 -12.95 2.88 5.34
CA ARG A 188 -12.71 3.54 4.04
C ARG A 188 -11.88 4.81 4.27
N PRO A 189 -11.24 5.38 3.23
CA PRO A 189 -10.64 6.70 3.36
C PRO A 189 -11.75 7.71 3.72
N GLY A 190 -11.44 8.70 4.55
CA GLY A 190 -12.43 9.70 5.00
C GLY A 190 -13.41 9.25 6.10
N TRP A 191 -13.46 7.95 6.43
CA TRP A 191 -14.44 7.42 7.40
C TRP A 191 -13.78 6.89 8.65
N LEU A 192 -14.01 7.51 9.80
CA LEU A 192 -13.48 7.04 11.07
C LEU A 192 -14.06 5.66 11.46
N PRO A 193 -13.23 4.71 11.91
CA PRO A 193 -13.71 3.40 12.35
C PRO A 193 -14.61 3.57 13.58
N THR A 194 -15.59 2.69 13.79
CA THR A 194 -16.50 2.74 14.95
C THR A 194 -15.90 2.24 16.27
N SER A 195 -14.64 1.78 16.25
CA SER A 195 -13.93 1.24 17.42
C SER A 195 -12.55 1.88 17.58
N ASP A 196 -12.04 1.94 18.81
CA ASP A 196 -10.78 2.61 19.15
C ASP A 196 -9.51 1.85 18.71
N LYS A 197 -9.65 0.62 18.18
CA LYS A 197 -8.51 -0.24 17.80
C LYS A 197 -7.98 -0.03 16.38
N GLY A 198 -8.34 1.06 15.71
CA GLY A 198 -7.97 1.28 14.29
C GLY A 198 -8.64 0.28 13.33
N GLY A 199 -8.25 0.30 12.05
CA GLY A 199 -8.84 -0.57 11.00
C GLY A 199 -8.03 -0.61 9.70
N GLY A 200 -8.34 -1.53 8.79
CA GLY A 200 -7.58 -1.71 7.53
C GLY A 200 -8.45 -2.09 6.34
N TYR A 201 -8.10 -1.58 5.16
CA TYR A 201 -8.78 -1.90 3.90
C TYR A 201 -7.84 -1.89 2.70
N ARG A 202 -8.23 -2.67 1.69
CA ARG A 202 -7.50 -2.79 0.43
C ARG A 202 -8.05 -1.77 -0.55
N VAL A 203 -7.18 -0.98 -1.16
CA VAL A 203 -7.56 -0.04 -2.23
C VAL A 203 -7.65 -0.80 -3.54
N ARG A 204 -8.66 -0.50 -4.36
CA ARG A 204 -8.89 -1.12 -5.68
C ARG A 204 -9.04 -0.05 -6.73
N GLY A 205 -8.70 -0.40 -7.97
CA GLY A 205 -8.87 0.50 -9.12
C GLY A 205 -7.69 1.44 -9.33
N ILE A 206 -6.58 1.24 -8.61
CA ILE A 206 -5.32 1.92 -8.86
C ILE A 206 -4.77 1.45 -10.21
N THR A 207 -4.49 2.38 -11.11
CA THR A 207 -4.00 2.11 -12.46
C THR A 207 -2.48 2.12 -12.57
N ALA A 208 -1.81 2.70 -11.57
CA ALA A 208 -0.38 2.80 -11.50
C ALA A 208 0.30 1.43 -11.36
N VAL A 209 1.43 1.29 -12.06
CA VAL A 209 2.24 0.08 -12.08
C VAL A 209 3.45 0.15 -11.16
N THR A 210 3.82 1.36 -10.67
CA THR A 210 4.93 1.64 -9.73
C THR A 210 4.39 2.18 -8.40
N TRP A 211 5.12 1.97 -7.30
CA TRP A 211 4.73 2.50 -5.99
C TRP A 211 4.63 4.03 -5.97
N ASP A 212 5.53 4.74 -6.65
CA ASP A 212 5.46 6.20 -6.77
C ASP A 212 4.15 6.65 -7.44
N GLY A 213 3.78 6.02 -8.56
CA GLY A 213 2.52 6.31 -9.23
C GLY A 213 1.30 5.93 -8.39
N VAL A 214 1.40 4.88 -7.56
CA VAL A 214 0.36 4.55 -6.58
C VAL A 214 0.20 5.67 -5.56
N MET A 215 1.29 6.20 -5.02
CA MET A 215 1.23 7.30 -4.05
C MET A 215 0.69 8.58 -4.67
N ASP A 216 1.01 8.86 -5.94
CA ASP A 216 0.40 9.97 -6.68
C ASP A 216 -1.10 9.75 -6.87
N GLU A 217 -1.53 8.55 -7.30
CA GLU A 217 -2.96 8.25 -7.44
C GLU A 217 -3.68 8.35 -6.10
N ILE A 218 -3.10 7.87 -5.00
CA ILE A 218 -3.64 8.06 -3.65
C ILE A 218 -3.80 9.55 -3.34
N ASN A 219 -2.78 10.37 -3.65
CA ASN A 219 -2.85 11.81 -3.42
C ASN A 219 -3.89 12.50 -4.33
N GLU A 220 -4.07 12.07 -5.58
CA GLU A 220 -5.14 12.55 -6.45
C GLU A 220 -6.53 12.13 -5.97
N PHE A 221 -6.69 10.87 -5.51
CA PHE A 221 -7.91 10.38 -4.87
C PHE A 221 -8.28 11.22 -3.65
N ARG A 222 -7.29 11.76 -2.94
CA ARG A 222 -7.48 12.69 -1.82
C ARG A 222 -7.91 14.08 -2.29
N CYS A 223 -7.20 14.67 -3.26
CA CYS A 223 -7.50 16.01 -3.80
C CYS A 223 -8.87 16.10 -4.47
N ASN A 224 -9.33 15.00 -5.09
CA ASN A 224 -10.60 14.93 -5.80
C ASN A 224 -11.72 14.27 -4.96
N GLY A 225 -11.47 14.01 -3.68
CA GLY A 225 -12.27 13.16 -2.80
C GLY A 225 -13.58 13.76 -2.30
N SER A 226 -14.50 14.05 -3.22
CA SER A 226 -15.93 13.82 -3.03
C SER A 226 -16.26 12.44 -3.62
N LEU A 227 -16.18 11.37 -2.83
CA LEU A 227 -16.59 10.01 -3.22
C LEU A 227 -17.42 9.34 -2.13
#